data_AF-A0A2G6DSL7-F1
#
_entry.id   AF-A0A2G6DSL7-F1
#
_cell.length_a   1.000
_cell.length_b   1.000
_cell.length_c   1.000
_cell.angle_alpha   90.00
_cell.angle_beta   90.00
_cell.angle_gamma   90.00
#
_symmetry.space_group_name_H-M   'P 1'
#
loop_
_entity.id
_entity.type
_entity.pdbx_description
1 polymer ?
#
loop_
_entity_poly.entity_id
_entity_poly.type
_entity_poly.pdbx_seq_one_letter_code
_entity_poly.pdbx_strand_id
1 'polypeptide(L)'
;MFGALAMLLFLIGCSTQIEDVHKETDVVAVGNDVLYDCQGEKIHAIFDEKNGESFLELTFLDRGTDLKPIVFVGSEMENGSKYTSGNITFLVQKDKAVLAVEESGKSIKCTLLNTEVIVGEVGDDIPKEDCYVWFDGCNTCKKDANGKLQCTTQHCAPEIIQSERCLDADIRAECKRAGRIWEDGLHECMEDSSDMTETEER
;
A
#
# COMPACT_ATOMS: atom_id res chain seq x y z
N MET A 1 -42.98 -25.63 -55.08
CA MET A 1 -42.31 -26.63 -55.95
C MET A 1 -40.85 -26.24 -56.05
N PHE A 2 -39.95 -27.10 -55.55
CA PHE A 2 -38.49 -27.18 -55.78
C PHE A 2 -37.66 -25.89 -55.53
N GLY A 3 -36.54 -25.88 -54.81
CA GLY A 3 -35.58 -26.94 -54.54
C GLY A 3 -34.17 -26.42 -54.87
N ALA A 4 -33.38 -26.16 -53.82
CA ALA A 4 -31.94 -26.36 -53.64
C ALA A 4 -30.93 -26.12 -54.80
N LEU A 5 -29.90 -25.31 -54.50
CA LEU A 5 -28.44 -25.56 -54.72
C LEU A 5 -27.69 -24.33 -54.14
N ALA A 6 -26.94 -24.33 -53.03
CA ALA A 6 -25.79 -25.13 -52.58
C ALA A 6 -24.55 -25.06 -53.50
N MET A 7 -23.57 -24.21 -53.14
CA MET A 7 -22.10 -24.46 -53.11
C MET A 7 -21.38 -23.13 -52.80
N LEU A 8 -20.83 -22.87 -51.61
CA LEU A 8 -19.65 -23.47 -50.94
C LEU A 8 -18.31 -23.03 -51.58
N LEU A 9 -17.53 -22.21 -50.84
CA LEU A 9 -16.06 -22.19 -50.67
C LEU A 9 -15.60 -20.81 -50.14
N PHE A 10 -14.65 -20.63 -49.22
CA PHE A 10 -14.06 -21.37 -48.09
C PHE A 10 -12.98 -20.40 -47.51
N LEU A 11 -12.75 -20.42 -46.18
CA LEU A 11 -11.61 -19.85 -45.43
C LEU A 11 -11.64 -18.30 -45.28
N ILE A 12 -11.50 -17.66 -44.11
CA ILE A 12 -10.64 -17.84 -42.92
C ILE A 12 -11.47 -17.22 -41.75
N GLY A 13 -11.73 -17.85 -40.61
CA GLY A 13 -10.76 -18.41 -39.68
C GLY A 13 -10.36 -17.38 -38.62
N CYS A 14 -11.24 -17.07 -37.66
CA CYS A 14 -10.83 -16.88 -36.27
C CYS A 14 -12.05 -16.94 -35.35
N SER A 15 -12.24 -18.14 -34.81
CA SER A 15 -12.91 -18.37 -33.55
C SER A 15 -12.03 -17.81 -32.44
N THR A 16 -12.52 -16.81 -31.72
CA THR A 16 -12.18 -16.65 -30.31
C THR A 16 -13.48 -16.29 -29.60
N GLN A 17 -14.17 -17.33 -29.13
CA GLN A 17 -14.91 -17.23 -27.88
C GLN A 17 -13.90 -16.78 -26.82
N ILE A 18 -14.12 -15.58 -26.26
CA ILE A 18 -13.56 -15.22 -24.97
C ILE A 18 -14.76 -15.18 -24.04
N GLU A 19 -15.13 -16.35 -23.55
CA GLU A 19 -15.75 -16.45 -22.23
C GLU A 19 -14.64 -16.22 -21.21
N ASP A 20 -14.25 -14.96 -21.01
CA ASP A 20 -13.56 -14.62 -19.77
C ASP A 20 -14.65 -14.39 -18.72
N VAL A 21 -15.01 -15.50 -18.09
CA VAL A 21 -15.48 -15.50 -16.71
C VAL A 21 -14.36 -14.86 -15.89
N HIS A 22 -14.34 -13.53 -15.83
CA HIS A 22 -13.76 -12.86 -14.69
C HIS A 22 -14.63 -13.27 -13.51
N LYS A 23 -14.18 -14.33 -12.84
CA LYS A 23 -14.48 -14.57 -11.45
C LYS A 23 -14.19 -13.24 -10.77
N GLU A 24 -15.24 -12.54 -10.40
CA GLU A 24 -15.19 -11.46 -9.42
C GLU A 24 -14.66 -12.16 -8.16
N THR A 25 -13.34 -12.22 -8.03
CA THR A 25 -12.70 -12.55 -6.78
C THR A 25 -13.16 -11.45 -5.84
N ASP A 26 -13.99 -11.82 -4.86
CA ASP A 26 -14.26 -10.99 -3.71
C ASP A 26 -12.89 -10.64 -3.12
N VAL A 27 -12.37 -9.45 -3.48
CA VAL A 27 -11.22 -8.85 -2.82
C VAL A 27 -11.73 -8.42 -1.46
N VAL A 28 -11.75 -9.39 -0.55
CA VAL A 28 -11.81 -9.11 0.88
C VAL A 28 -10.47 -8.48 1.19
N ALA A 29 -10.45 -7.21 1.59
CA ALA A 29 -9.24 -6.59 2.10
C ALA A 29 -8.67 -7.48 3.22
N VAL A 30 -7.56 -8.15 2.94
CA VAL A 30 -6.90 -9.05 3.88
C VAL A 30 -6.02 -8.18 4.77
N GLY A 31 -6.62 -7.57 5.79
CA GLY A 31 -5.87 -6.74 6.71
C GLY A 31 -6.73 -5.72 7.43
N ASN A 32 -6.29 -5.39 8.63
CA ASN A 32 -6.79 -4.26 9.40
C ASN A 32 -6.17 -2.93 8.93
N ASP A 33 -5.31 -2.95 7.93
CA ASP A 33 -4.55 -1.82 7.42
C ASP A 33 -4.75 -1.76 5.90
N VAL A 34 -5.33 -0.66 5.39
CA VAL A 34 -5.61 -0.50 3.96
C VAL A 34 -5.34 0.93 3.47
N LEU A 35 -5.07 1.05 2.17
CA LEU A 35 -4.93 2.32 1.49
C LEU A 35 -6.11 2.58 0.55
N TYR A 36 -6.65 3.80 0.60
CA TYR A 36 -7.68 4.29 -0.30
C TYR A 36 -7.15 5.46 -1.12
N ASP A 37 -7.52 5.51 -2.40
CA ASP A 37 -7.47 6.73 -3.21
C ASP A 37 -8.85 7.39 -3.18
N CYS A 38 -8.90 8.58 -2.62
CA CYS A 38 -10.10 9.40 -2.50
C CYS A 38 -9.98 10.65 -3.40
N GLN A 39 -10.15 10.46 -4.72
CA GLN A 39 -10.05 11.52 -5.72
C GLN A 39 -8.67 12.18 -5.80
N GLY A 40 -7.61 11.39 -5.71
CA GLY A 40 -6.22 11.81 -5.78
C GLY A 40 -5.57 12.08 -4.42
N GLU A 41 -6.33 12.07 -3.34
CA GLU A 41 -5.80 12.11 -1.97
C GLU A 41 -5.66 10.68 -1.44
N LYS A 42 -4.45 10.31 -1.01
CA LYS A 42 -4.22 8.98 -0.41
C LYS A 42 -4.56 8.99 1.07
N ILE A 43 -5.40 8.03 1.48
CA ILE A 43 -5.82 7.85 2.87
C ILE A 43 -5.38 6.47 3.34
N HIS A 44 -4.71 6.44 4.48
CA HIS A 44 -4.39 5.24 5.22
C HIS A 44 -5.47 4.99 6.28
N ALA A 45 -6.05 3.80 6.26
CA ALA A 45 -7.19 3.41 7.07
C ALA A 45 -6.84 2.18 7.90
N ILE A 46 -6.85 2.33 9.23
CA ILE A 46 -6.58 1.26 10.17
C ILE A 46 -7.88 0.90 10.89
N PHE A 47 -8.37 -0.32 10.66
CA PHE A 47 -9.54 -0.90 11.33
C PHE A 47 -9.11 -1.66 12.58
N ASP A 48 -9.80 -1.42 13.68
CA ASP A 48 -9.52 -2.08 14.95
C ASP A 48 -10.81 -2.52 15.63
N GLU A 49 -10.74 -3.50 16.52
CA GLU A 49 -11.87 -3.96 17.31
C GLU A 49 -11.45 -4.11 18.77
N LYS A 50 -12.09 -3.34 19.65
CA LYS A 50 -11.82 -3.37 21.10
C LYS A 50 -13.12 -3.56 21.85
N ASN A 51 -13.19 -4.61 22.67
CA ASN A 51 -14.36 -4.92 23.50
C ASN A 51 -15.68 -5.09 22.70
N GLY A 52 -15.61 -5.57 21.45
CA GLY A 52 -16.78 -5.71 20.57
C GLY A 52 -17.25 -4.40 19.94
N GLU A 53 -16.51 -3.31 20.11
CA GLU A 53 -16.70 -2.06 19.38
C GLU A 53 -15.65 -1.98 18.27
N SER A 54 -16.09 -1.66 17.05
CA SER A 54 -15.20 -1.43 15.92
C SER A 54 -14.75 0.02 15.88
N PHE A 55 -13.49 0.25 15.54
CA PHE A 55 -12.86 1.55 15.39
C PHE A 55 -12.21 1.65 14.01
N LEU A 56 -12.05 2.88 13.54
CA LEU A 56 -11.31 3.19 12.33
C LEU A 56 -10.47 4.43 12.58
N GLU A 57 -9.17 4.36 12.30
CA GLU A 57 -8.26 5.50 12.28
C GLU A 57 -7.94 5.87 10.84
N LEU A 58 -8.20 7.13 10.46
CA LEU A 58 -7.87 7.67 9.13
C LEU A 58 -6.73 8.68 9.19
N THR A 59 -5.73 8.47 8.34
CA THR A 59 -4.58 9.36 8.15
C THR A 59 -4.47 9.81 6.70
N PHE A 60 -4.34 11.10 6.43
CA PHE A 60 -4.16 11.65 5.09
C PHE A 60 -2.66 11.74 4.78
N LEU A 61 -2.18 10.96 3.81
CA LEU A 61 -0.75 10.82 3.56
C LEU A 61 -0.13 12.07 2.90
N ASP A 62 -0.88 12.73 2.02
CA ASP A 62 -0.37 13.87 1.24
C ASP A 62 -0.36 15.21 2.01
N ARG A 63 -0.86 15.22 3.26
CA ARG A 63 -1.03 16.45 4.07
C ARG A 63 0.05 16.65 5.14
N GLY A 64 1.09 15.83 5.12
CA GLY A 64 2.21 15.91 6.06
C GLY A 64 1.94 15.16 7.38
N THR A 65 3.03 14.77 8.05
CA THR A 65 3.04 13.86 9.22
C THR A 65 2.51 14.46 10.52
N ASP A 66 2.20 15.76 10.53
CA ASP A 66 1.81 16.48 11.76
C ASP A 66 0.30 16.43 12.04
N LEU A 67 -0.50 15.86 11.12
CA LEU A 67 -1.93 15.70 11.33
C LEU A 67 -2.20 14.44 12.17
N LYS A 68 -2.87 14.65 13.31
CA LYS A 68 -3.35 13.54 14.14
C LYS A 68 -4.38 12.71 13.35
N PRO A 69 -4.33 11.38 13.47
CA PRO A 69 -5.36 10.52 12.88
C PRO A 69 -6.75 10.89 13.38
N ILE A 70 -7.74 10.79 12.50
CA ILE A 70 -9.14 10.94 12.86
C ILE A 70 -9.67 9.57 13.25
N VAL A 71 -10.15 9.45 14.48
CA VAL A 71 -10.73 8.20 15.01
C VAL A 71 -12.24 8.22 14.81
N PHE A 72 -12.76 7.12 14.28
CA PHE A 72 -14.17 6.88 14.05
C PHE A 72 -14.65 5.67 14.84
N VAL A 73 -15.94 5.68 15.18
CA VAL A 73 -16.62 4.55 15.83
C VAL A 73 -17.48 3.84 14.79
N GLY A 74 -17.33 2.53 14.72
CA GLY A 74 -18.00 1.65 13.78
C GLY A 74 -19.41 1.26 14.22
N SER A 75 -20.24 0.99 13.23
CA SER A 75 -21.58 0.44 13.34
C SER A 75 -21.83 -0.47 12.15
N GLU A 76 -22.47 -1.62 12.40
CA GLU A 76 -22.81 -2.57 11.34
C GLU A 76 -23.91 -2.00 10.43
N MET A 77 -23.79 -2.30 9.14
CA MET A 77 -24.85 -2.07 8.16
C MET A 77 -25.13 -3.35 7.37
N GLU A 78 -26.34 -3.45 6.81
CA GLU A 78 -26.77 -4.62 6.04
C GLU A 78 -25.86 -4.92 4.84
N ASN A 79 -25.22 -3.89 4.27
CA ASN A 79 -24.31 -3.98 3.12
C ASN A 79 -23.04 -3.15 3.35
N GLY A 80 -22.26 -3.52 4.37
CA GLY A 80 -20.95 -2.92 4.66
C GLY A 80 -20.83 -2.40 6.08
N SER A 81 -19.89 -1.48 6.28
CA SER A 81 -19.59 -0.91 7.59
C SER A 81 -19.71 0.61 7.54
N LYS A 82 -20.25 1.20 8.61
CA LYS A 82 -20.33 2.66 8.77
C LYS A 82 -19.51 3.09 9.98
N TYR A 83 -18.62 4.04 9.75
CA TYR A 83 -17.77 4.63 10.76
C TYR A 83 -18.09 6.12 10.89
N THR A 84 -18.28 6.63 12.11
CA THR A 84 -18.65 8.03 12.35
C THR A 84 -17.69 8.73 13.31
N SER A 85 -17.41 9.99 13.03
CA SER A 85 -16.64 10.89 13.90
C SER A 85 -17.17 12.31 13.75
N GLY A 86 -17.91 12.79 14.75
CA GLY A 86 -18.60 14.09 14.67
C GLY A 86 -19.60 14.15 13.50
N ASN A 87 -19.38 15.10 12.59
CA ASN A 87 -20.19 15.31 11.37
C ASN A 87 -19.66 14.57 10.13
N ILE A 88 -18.64 13.72 10.30
CA ILE A 88 -17.99 12.97 9.23
C ILE A 88 -18.40 11.50 9.33
N THR A 89 -18.77 10.93 8.19
CA THR A 89 -19.08 9.50 8.05
C THR A 89 -18.18 8.88 7.00
N PHE A 90 -17.61 7.72 7.31
CA PHE A 90 -16.91 6.87 6.35
C PHE A 90 -17.70 5.57 6.16
N LEU A 91 -18.20 5.36 4.95
CA LEU A 91 -18.99 4.17 4.57
C LEU A 91 -18.10 3.25 3.76
N VAL A 92 -17.96 1.99 4.17
CA VAL A 92 -17.12 0.99 3.50
C VAL A 92 -17.99 -0.12 2.94
N GLN A 93 -17.80 -0.45 1.66
CA GLN A 93 -18.51 -1.50 0.94
C GLN A 93 -17.53 -2.24 0.02
N LYS A 94 -17.07 -3.43 0.45
CA LYS A 94 -16.05 -4.23 -0.26
C LYS A 94 -14.79 -3.40 -0.58
N ASP A 95 -14.53 -3.13 -1.86
CA ASP A 95 -13.39 -2.39 -2.42
C ASP A 95 -13.64 -0.88 -2.56
N LYS A 96 -14.80 -0.39 -2.10
CA LYS A 96 -15.20 1.01 -2.23
C LYS A 96 -15.48 1.61 -0.88
N ALA A 97 -15.15 2.89 -0.75
CA ALA A 97 -15.56 3.67 0.40
C ALA A 97 -16.10 5.04 -0.01
N VAL A 98 -16.85 5.67 0.89
CA VAL A 98 -17.35 7.04 0.73
C VAL A 98 -17.09 7.81 2.01
N LEU A 99 -16.32 8.89 1.91
CA LEU A 99 -16.13 9.86 2.98
C LEU A 99 -17.15 10.99 2.79
N ALA A 100 -18.09 11.14 3.72
CA ALA A 100 -19.18 12.12 3.64
C ALA A 100 -19.13 13.09 4.84
N VAL A 101 -19.43 14.35 4.58
CA VAL A 101 -19.58 15.39 5.62
C VAL A 101 -21.03 15.83 5.63
N GLU A 102 -21.77 15.39 6.65
CA GLU A 102 -23.25 15.45 6.69
C GLU A 102 -23.79 16.87 6.54
N GLU A 103 -23.21 17.84 7.26
CA GLU A 103 -23.69 19.24 7.27
C GLU A 103 -23.54 19.93 5.91
N SER A 104 -22.56 19.51 5.11
CA SER A 104 -22.27 20.13 3.82
C SER A 104 -22.94 19.40 2.64
N GLY A 105 -23.45 18.19 2.88
CA GLY A 105 -23.90 17.28 1.82
C GLY A 105 -22.80 16.84 0.84
N LYS A 106 -21.52 17.15 1.13
CA LYS A 106 -20.39 16.75 0.28
C LYS A 106 -19.96 15.33 0.59
N SER A 107 -19.62 14.58 -0.46
CA SER A 107 -19.03 13.27 -0.35
C SER A 107 -17.89 13.07 -1.35
N ILE A 108 -16.90 12.31 -0.93
CA ILE A 108 -15.74 11.91 -1.72
C ILE A 108 -15.80 10.39 -1.86
N LYS A 109 -15.73 9.93 -3.10
CA LYS A 109 -15.67 8.50 -3.40
C LYS A 109 -14.22 8.04 -3.30
N CYS A 110 -14.03 6.91 -2.65
CA CYS A 110 -12.75 6.29 -2.41
C CYS A 110 -12.74 4.89 -3.03
N THR A 111 -11.62 4.50 -3.59
CA THR A 111 -11.40 3.14 -4.11
C THR A 111 -10.23 2.53 -3.40
N LEU A 112 -10.39 1.29 -2.96
CA LEU A 112 -9.33 0.51 -2.34
C LEU A 112 -8.19 0.41 -3.34
N LEU A 113 -7.01 0.85 -2.93
CA LEU A 113 -5.80 0.59 -3.69
C LEU A 113 -5.45 -0.86 -3.46
N ASN A 114 -5.62 -1.68 -4.51
CA ASN A 114 -5.29 -3.10 -4.42
C ASN A 114 -3.80 -3.21 -4.05
N THR A 115 -3.50 -3.85 -2.93
CA THR A 115 -2.15 -4.05 -2.41
C THR A 115 -1.27 -4.86 -3.37
N GLU A 116 -1.84 -5.47 -4.42
CA GLU A 116 -1.10 -6.13 -5.49
C GLU A 116 -0.48 -5.17 -6.54
N VAL A 117 -0.82 -3.88 -6.55
CA VAL A 117 -0.27 -2.91 -7.53
C VAL A 117 0.03 -1.56 -6.87
N ILE A 118 0.89 -1.57 -5.86
CA ILE A 118 1.83 -0.46 -5.61
C ILE A 118 3.22 -1.07 -5.46
N VAL A 119 3.76 -1.59 -6.57
CA VAL A 119 5.22 -1.73 -6.72
C VAL A 119 5.77 -0.32 -6.90
N GLY A 120 5.92 0.38 -5.80
CA GLY A 120 6.29 1.80 -5.76
C GLY A 120 6.33 2.32 -4.32
N GLU A 121 7.34 1.87 -3.58
CA GLU A 121 7.90 2.53 -2.39
C GLU A 121 6.94 2.75 -1.20
N VAL A 122 6.46 1.68 -0.56
CA VAL A 122 6.34 1.59 0.92
C VAL A 122 6.60 0.13 1.32
N GLY A 123 7.67 -0.11 2.07
CA GLY A 123 8.25 -1.42 2.32
C GLY A 123 7.57 -2.26 3.41
N ASP A 124 6.30 -2.64 3.23
CA ASP A 124 5.61 -3.49 4.23
C ASP A 124 5.39 -4.96 3.84
N ASP A 125 5.61 -5.35 2.58
CA ASP A 125 5.48 -6.77 2.15
C ASP A 125 6.83 -7.45 1.86
N ILE A 126 7.91 -6.99 2.49
CA ILE A 126 9.19 -7.73 2.45
C ILE A 126 9.19 -8.68 3.65
N PRO A 127 9.18 -10.01 3.43
CA PRO A 127 9.33 -10.96 4.52
C PRO A 127 10.52 -10.57 5.40
N LYS A 128 10.38 -10.68 6.73
CA LYS A 128 11.47 -10.34 7.66
C LYS A 128 12.79 -11.04 7.32
N GLU A 129 12.73 -12.19 6.66
CA GLU A 129 13.87 -12.96 6.16
C GLU A 129 14.57 -12.32 4.96
N ASP A 130 13.84 -11.56 4.15
CA ASP A 130 14.34 -10.86 2.96
C ASP A 130 14.68 -9.39 3.24
N CYS A 131 14.27 -8.86 4.39
CA CYS A 131 14.60 -7.50 4.80
C CYS A 131 15.95 -7.42 5.52
N TYR A 132 16.86 -6.58 5.03
CA TYR A 132 18.19 -6.42 5.62
C TYR A 132 18.22 -5.40 6.75
N VAL A 133 17.47 -4.30 6.62
CA VAL A 133 17.28 -3.30 7.67
C VAL A 133 15.81 -3.26 8.08
N TRP A 134 15.52 -3.66 9.31
CA TRP A 134 14.19 -3.80 9.87
C TRP A 134 13.97 -2.83 11.03
N PHE A 135 12.78 -2.26 11.14
CA PHE A 135 12.35 -1.53 12.33
C PHE A 135 11.35 -2.38 13.12
N ASP A 136 11.65 -2.69 14.38
CA ASP A 136 10.83 -3.59 15.22
C ASP A 136 9.72 -2.89 16.01
N GLY A 137 9.45 -1.63 15.69
CA GLY A 137 8.51 -0.77 16.41
C GLY A 137 9.18 0.19 17.40
N CYS A 138 10.46 -0.02 17.73
CA CYS A 138 11.24 0.88 18.57
C CYS A 138 12.72 0.99 18.15
N ASN A 139 13.30 -0.12 17.72
CA ASN A 139 14.70 -0.26 17.37
C ASN A 139 14.85 -0.47 15.88
N THR A 140 15.96 0.02 15.34
CA THR A 140 16.42 -0.31 13.99
C THR A 140 17.41 -1.46 14.08
N CYS A 141 17.17 -2.50 13.32
CA CYS A 141 17.94 -3.72 13.25
C CYS A 141 18.53 -3.90 11.85
N LYS A 142 19.81 -4.26 11.75
CA LYS A 142 20.49 -4.60 10.49
C LYS A 142 21.00 -6.02 10.55
N LYS A 143 20.83 -6.81 9.49
CA LYS A 143 21.48 -8.13 9.38
C LYS A 143 22.98 -7.93 9.14
N ASP A 144 23.81 -8.70 9.84
CA ASP A 144 25.23 -8.81 9.51
C ASP A 144 25.46 -9.82 8.37
N ALA A 145 26.72 -9.96 7.95
CA ALA A 145 27.11 -10.88 6.87
C ALA A 145 26.79 -12.36 7.16
N ASN A 146 26.48 -12.72 8.42
CA ASN A 146 26.09 -14.07 8.82
C ASN A 146 24.56 -14.19 9.01
N GLY A 147 23.79 -13.17 8.64
CA GLY A 147 22.33 -13.12 8.78
C GLY A 147 21.85 -12.83 10.20
N LYS A 148 22.73 -12.47 11.14
CA LYS A 148 22.32 -12.14 12.51
C LYS A 148 21.90 -10.68 12.62
N LEU A 149 20.78 -10.43 13.28
CA LEU A 149 20.29 -9.07 13.54
C LEU A 149 21.13 -8.35 14.60
N GLN A 150 21.57 -7.15 14.25
CA GLN A 150 22.23 -6.18 15.11
C GLN A 150 21.27 -4.99 15.26
N CYS A 151 20.69 -4.84 16.45
CA CYS A 151 19.69 -3.80 16.71
C CYS A 151 20.28 -2.67 17.55
N THR A 152 19.79 -1.46 17.33
CA THR A 152 19.90 -0.41 18.33
C THR A 152 19.22 -0.85 19.63
N THR A 153 19.64 -0.31 20.77
CA THR A 153 19.00 -0.58 22.06
C THR A 153 18.39 0.70 22.62
N GLN A 154 17.28 1.11 22.01
CA GLN A 154 16.49 2.26 22.44
C GLN A 154 15.38 1.81 23.39
N HIS A 155 15.00 2.71 24.30
CA HIS A 155 13.83 2.52 25.14
C HIS A 155 12.71 3.44 24.64
N CYS A 156 11.63 2.84 24.16
CA CYS A 156 10.45 3.56 23.69
C CYS A 156 9.33 3.46 24.72
N ALA A 157 8.67 4.58 25.01
CA ALA A 157 7.44 4.55 25.80
C ALA A 157 6.31 3.86 25.01
N PRO A 158 5.33 3.23 25.67
CA PRO A 158 4.23 2.54 24.98
C PRO A 158 3.47 3.42 23.99
N GLU A 159 3.37 4.72 24.27
CA GLU A 159 2.67 5.73 23.47
C GLU A 159 3.40 6.09 22.15
N ILE A 160 4.66 5.67 22.00
CA ILE A 160 5.50 6.00 20.83
C ILE A 160 6.00 4.74 20.09
N ILE A 161 5.49 3.56 20.46
CA ILE A 161 5.72 2.34 19.70
C ILE A 161 4.99 2.47 18.36
N GLN A 162 5.73 2.29 17.28
CA GLN A 162 5.21 2.30 15.91
C GLN A 162 5.06 0.86 15.40
N SER A 163 4.37 0.67 14.28
CA SER A 163 4.32 -0.62 13.60
C SER A 163 5.70 -1.04 13.11
N GLU A 164 5.99 -2.33 13.19
CA GLU A 164 7.20 -2.91 12.60
C GLU A 164 7.12 -2.85 11.07
N ARG A 165 8.27 -2.63 10.42
CA ARG A 165 8.34 -2.49 8.95
C ARG A 165 9.74 -2.73 8.41
N CYS A 166 9.84 -3.06 7.13
CA CYS A 166 11.12 -3.11 6.43
C CYS A 166 11.55 -1.71 5.97
N LEU A 167 12.83 -1.37 6.17
CA LEU A 167 13.39 -0.06 5.79
C LEU A 167 14.18 -0.10 4.48
N ASP A 168 14.40 -1.27 3.87
CA ASP A 168 15.23 -1.38 2.66
C ASP A 168 14.70 -0.56 1.49
N ALA A 169 13.37 -0.51 1.31
CA ALA A 169 12.75 0.31 0.27
C ALA A 169 12.99 1.81 0.53
N ASP A 170 12.81 2.26 1.77
CA ASP A 170 13.00 3.66 2.17
C ASP A 170 14.46 4.10 1.99
N ILE A 171 15.39 3.25 2.42
CA ILE A 171 16.84 3.49 2.30
C ILE A 171 17.23 3.50 0.83
N ARG A 172 16.73 2.58 0.00
CA ARG A 172 17.01 2.56 -1.45
C ARG A 172 16.47 3.83 -2.13
N ALA A 173 15.27 4.28 -1.76
CA ALA A 173 14.70 5.52 -2.28
C ALA A 173 15.53 6.75 -1.87
N GLU A 174 15.98 6.81 -0.62
CA GLU A 174 16.90 7.86 -0.14
C GLU A 174 18.24 7.84 -0.88
N CYS A 175 18.80 6.65 -1.09
CA CYS A 175 20.02 6.42 -1.87
C CYS A 175 19.94 7.09 -3.25
N LYS A 176 18.84 6.81 -3.94
CA LYS A 176 18.56 7.33 -5.28
C LYS A 176 18.36 8.84 -5.26
N ARG A 177 17.63 9.38 -4.27
CA ARG A 177 17.45 10.83 -4.08
C ARG A 177 18.77 11.55 -3.81
N ALA A 178 19.70 10.89 -3.13
CA ALA A 178 21.05 11.40 -2.89
C ALA A 178 21.99 11.29 -4.11
N GLY A 179 21.51 10.79 -5.26
CA GLY A 179 22.33 10.57 -6.45
C GLY A 179 23.37 9.47 -6.27
N ARG A 180 23.17 8.56 -5.31
CA ARG A 180 24.07 7.44 -5.01
C ARG A 180 23.60 6.16 -5.67
N ILE A 181 24.50 5.19 -5.76
CA ILE A 181 24.21 3.87 -6.33
C ILE A 181 23.90 2.91 -5.19
N TRP A 182 22.75 2.24 -5.28
CA TRP A 182 22.39 1.18 -4.36
C TRP A 182 23.00 -0.15 -4.80
N GLU A 183 23.76 -0.80 -3.91
CA GLU A 183 24.37 -2.10 -4.18
C GLU A 183 23.57 -3.20 -3.48
N ASP A 184 22.77 -3.98 -4.23
CA ASP A 184 21.91 -5.03 -3.67
C ASP A 184 22.68 -6.12 -2.92
N GLY A 185 23.92 -6.42 -3.30
CA GLY A 185 24.74 -7.41 -2.60
C GLY A 185 25.20 -6.95 -1.21
N LEU A 186 25.34 -5.64 -1.00
CA LEU A 186 25.83 -5.04 0.24
C LEU A 186 24.71 -4.37 1.06
N HIS A 187 23.55 -4.14 0.44
CA HIS A 187 22.44 -3.36 1.00
C HIS A 187 22.92 -2.01 1.54
N GLU A 188 23.78 -1.36 0.76
CA GLU A 188 24.43 -0.10 1.13
C GLU A 188 24.47 0.86 -0.06
N CYS A 189 24.47 2.14 0.27
CA CYS A 189 24.64 3.24 -0.69
C CYS A 189 26.11 3.51 -0.93
N MET A 190 26.54 3.30 -2.15
CA MET A 190 27.89 3.60 -2.61
C MET A 190 27.91 4.98 -3.26
N GLU A 191 28.98 5.73 -3.00
CA GLU A 191 29.27 6.94 -3.76
C GLU A 191 29.64 6.55 -5.20
N ASP A 192 29.22 7.37 -6.17
CA ASP A 192 29.60 7.16 -7.56
C ASP A 192 31.12 7.36 -7.69
N SER A 193 31.85 6.26 -7.81
CA SER A 193 33.31 6.26 -7.91
C SER A 193 33.84 6.77 -9.25
N SER A 194 32.96 7.31 -10.12
CA SER A 194 33.32 7.84 -11.44
C SER A 194 33.93 9.25 -11.43
N ASP A 195 34.03 9.93 -10.28
CA ASP A 195 34.60 11.29 -10.17
C ASP A 195 36.04 11.32 -9.59
N MET A 196 36.88 10.38 -10.02
CA MET A 196 38.33 10.38 -9.76
C MET A 196 39.17 10.48 -11.05
N THR A 197 38.73 11.30 -12.02
CA THR A 197 39.62 11.74 -13.11
C THR A 197 39.36 13.19 -13.50
N GLU A 198 40.00 14.13 -12.83
CA GLU A 198 40.73 15.25 -13.46
C GLU A 198 41.37 16.16 -12.41
N THR A 199 42.52 16.73 -12.78
CA THR A 199 43.44 17.61 -12.02
C THR A 199 44.33 16.89 -10.99
N GLU A 200 45.65 16.77 -11.16
CA GLU A 200 46.63 17.78 -11.62
C GLU A 200 47.70 17.18 -12.57
N GLU A 201 47.66 17.55 -13.85
CA GLU A 201 48.89 17.83 -14.60
C GLU A 201 49.13 19.34 -14.52
N ARG A 202 50.07 19.79 -13.68
CA ARG A 202 50.92 20.96 -13.96
C ARG A 202 52.17 21.00 -13.08
#